data_AF-X0SJA9-F1
#
_entry.id   AF-X0SJA9-F1
#
_cell.length_a   1.000
_cell.length_b   1.000
_cell.length_c   1.000
_cell.angle_alpha   90.00
_cell.angle_beta   90.00
_cell.angle_gamma   90.00
#
_symmetry.space_group_name_H-M   'P 1'
#
loop_
_entity.id
_entity.type
_entity.pdbx_description
1 polymer ?
#
loop_
_entity_poly.entity_id
_entity_poly.type
_entity_poly.pdbx_seq_one_letter_code
_entity_poly.pdbx_strand_id
1 'polypeptide(L)'
;DPANVKHAARAGAELGADIVKVVYTGSIDSFAEVVRGCPVPVIIAGGEKMGSDKEIFEMVSDALKAGAAGVSIGRNAFQHKNPDKMVRALSRMVHENVDIEEALSVLN
;
A
#
# COMPACT_ATOMS: atom_id res chain seq x y z
N ASP A 1 8.80 -12.89 4.28
CA ASP A 1 10.18 -12.83 3.75
C ASP A 1 10.20 -11.93 2.51
N PRO A 2 10.94 -10.81 2.53
CA PRO A 2 11.11 -9.93 1.38
C PRO A 2 11.58 -10.63 0.10
N ALA A 3 12.40 -11.69 0.20
CA ALA A 3 12.91 -12.41 -0.96
C ALA A 3 11.77 -13.09 -1.75
N ASN A 4 10.82 -13.71 -1.05
CA ASN A 4 9.66 -14.35 -1.67
C ASN A 4 8.75 -13.33 -2.36
N VAL A 5 8.56 -12.16 -1.73
CA VAL A 5 7.72 -11.09 -2.30
C VAL A 5 8.33 -10.55 -3.59
N LYS A 6 9.65 -10.31 -3.60
CA LYS A 6 10.39 -9.88 -4.79
C LYS A 6 10.27 -10.87 -5.94
N HIS A 7 10.48 -12.15 -5.64
CA HIS A 7 10.38 -13.21 -6.65
C HIS A 7 8.96 -13.30 -7.24
N ALA A 8 7.93 -13.28 -6.39
CA ALA A 8 6.55 -13.33 -6.83
C ALA A 8 6.15 -12.09 -7.67
N ALA A 9 6.58 -10.89 -7.26
CA ALA A 9 6.34 -9.66 -8.02
C ALA A 9 6.96 -9.73 -9.43
N ARG A 10 8.21 -10.21 -9.53
CA ARG A 10 8.87 -10.39 -10.82
C ARG A 10 8.18 -11.46 -11.67
N ALA A 11 7.86 -12.60 -11.07
CA ALA A 11 7.18 -13.69 -11.77
C ALA A 11 5.82 -13.24 -12.34
N GLY A 12 5.01 -12.52 -11.56
CA GLY A 12 3.72 -11.98 -12.04
C GLY A 12 3.87 -11.04 -13.23
N ALA A 13 4.87 -10.16 -13.19
CA ALA A 13 5.16 -9.25 -14.30
C ALA A 13 5.64 -9.98 -15.57
N GLU A 14 6.56 -10.94 -15.45
CA GLU A 14 7.07 -11.73 -16.58
C GLU A 14 5.99 -12.63 -17.22
N LEU A 15 4.95 -12.99 -16.45
CA LEU A 15 3.77 -13.70 -16.98
C LEU A 15 2.80 -12.78 -17.74
N GLY A 16 3.10 -11.48 -17.84
CA GLY A 16 2.32 -10.52 -18.60
C GLY A 16 1.28 -9.75 -17.80
N ALA A 17 1.39 -9.68 -16.47
CA ALA A 17 0.52 -8.81 -15.69
C ALA A 17 0.87 -7.33 -15.90
N ASP A 18 -0.14 -6.49 -16.14
CA ASP A 18 0.05 -5.03 -16.25
C ASP A 18 0.31 -4.35 -14.89
N ILE A 19 -0.15 -4.96 -13.81
CA ILE A 19 0.00 -4.48 -12.42
C ILE A 19 0.18 -5.69 -11.52
N VAL A 20 1.07 -5.60 -10.52
CA VAL A 20 1.20 -6.64 -9.50
C VAL A 20 0.81 -6.12 -8.12
N LYS A 21 0.06 -6.94 -7.38
CA LYS A 21 -0.30 -6.70 -5.99
C LYS A 21 0.51 -7.59 -5.08
N VAL A 22 1.15 -6.99 -4.07
CA VAL A 22 1.96 -7.70 -3.08
C VAL A 22 1.65 -7.23 -1.66
N VAL A 23 2.19 -7.92 -0.66
CA VAL A 23 2.20 -7.42 0.73
C VAL A 23 3.37 -6.46 0.93
N TYR A 24 3.20 -5.45 1.79
CA TYR A 24 4.32 -4.61 2.23
C TYR A 24 5.34 -5.45 3.00
N THR A 25 6.63 -5.22 2.78
CA THR A 25 7.72 -6.05 3.36
C THR A 25 8.18 -5.58 4.74
N GLY A 26 7.58 -4.53 5.27
CA GLY A 26 7.80 -4.04 6.64
C GLY A 26 8.83 -2.91 6.78
N SER A 27 9.51 -2.53 5.69
CA SER A 27 10.37 -1.34 5.68
C SER A 27 10.47 -0.74 4.28
N ILE A 28 10.76 0.57 4.22
CA ILE A 28 10.94 1.30 2.96
C ILE A 28 12.04 0.65 2.12
N ASP A 29 13.20 0.37 2.71
CA ASP A 29 14.36 -0.19 2.01
C ASP A 29 14.08 -1.57 1.40
N SER A 30 13.45 -2.46 2.17
CA SER A 30 13.13 -3.81 1.70
C SER A 30 12.05 -3.78 0.61
N PHE A 31 11.09 -2.86 0.71
CA PHE A 31 10.02 -2.75 -0.27
C PHE A 31 10.51 -2.08 -1.56
N ALA A 32 11.42 -1.11 -1.45
CA ALA A 32 12.05 -0.47 -2.60
C ALA A 32 12.81 -1.49 -3.47
N GLU A 33 13.35 -2.56 -2.88
CA GLU A 33 13.92 -3.66 -3.68
C GLU A 33 12.88 -4.45 -4.47
N VAL A 34 11.66 -4.61 -3.94
CA VAL A 34 10.55 -5.25 -4.66
C VAL A 34 10.13 -4.37 -5.84
N VAL A 35 9.92 -3.07 -5.59
CA VAL A 35 9.54 -2.10 -6.61
C VAL A 35 10.60 -2.04 -7.71
N ARG A 36 11.89 -1.87 -7.38
CA ARG A 36 12.98 -1.83 -8.37
C ARG A 36 13.11 -3.12 -9.18
N GLY A 37 12.76 -4.26 -8.59
CA GLY A 37 12.87 -5.57 -9.23
C GLY A 37 11.69 -5.92 -10.14
N CYS A 38 10.59 -5.18 -10.10
CA CYS A 38 9.38 -5.44 -10.86
C CYS A 38 9.23 -4.42 -12.02
N PRO A 39 9.14 -4.85 -13.28
CA PRO A 39 9.09 -3.93 -14.43
C PRO A 39 7.73 -3.26 -14.64
N VAL A 40 6.71 -3.59 -13.83
CA VAL A 40 5.35 -3.04 -13.92
C VAL A 40 4.94 -2.43 -12.57
N PRO A 41 3.92 -1.55 -12.53
CA PRO A 41 3.44 -0.95 -11.29
C PRO A 41 3.17 -1.97 -10.17
N VAL A 42 3.72 -1.70 -8.99
CA VAL A 42 3.53 -2.50 -7.78
C VAL A 42 2.58 -1.78 -6.83
N ILE A 43 1.52 -2.45 -6.39
CA ILE A 43 0.58 -1.94 -5.37
C ILE A 43 0.59 -2.82 -4.12
N ILE A 44 0.33 -2.23 -2.96
CA ILE A 44 0.29 -2.98 -1.70
C ILE A 44 -1.12 -3.44 -1.30
N ALA A 45 -1.20 -4.63 -0.71
CA ALA A 45 -2.36 -5.10 0.03
C ALA A 45 -2.42 -4.48 1.43
N GLY A 46 -3.64 -4.27 1.94
CA GLY A 46 -3.84 -3.74 3.29
C GLY A 46 -3.64 -4.71 4.45
N GLY A 47 -3.47 -6.01 4.17
CA GLY A 47 -3.30 -7.03 5.22
C GLY A 47 -4.55 -7.26 6.08
N GLU A 48 -4.35 -7.78 7.28
CA GLU A 48 -5.40 -7.89 8.31
C GLU A 48 -5.88 -6.51 8.76
N LYS A 49 -7.01 -6.47 9.47
CA LYS A 49 -7.48 -5.22 10.08
C LYS A 49 -6.46 -4.77 11.13
N MET A 50 -5.94 -3.55 10.97
CA MET A 50 -4.96 -2.95 11.87
C MET A 50 -5.61 -2.49 13.18
N GLY A 51 -4.79 -2.29 14.21
CA GLY A 51 -5.23 -1.83 15.52
C GLY A 51 -5.62 -0.34 15.53
N SER A 52 -5.09 0.45 14.59
CA SER A 52 -5.42 1.87 14.44
C SER A 52 -5.38 2.37 13.00
N ASP A 53 -6.06 3.50 12.76
CA ASP A 53 -6.04 4.19 11.46
C ASP A 53 -4.64 4.73 11.13
N LYS A 54 -3.86 5.10 12.16
CA LYS A 54 -2.49 5.58 11.99
C LYS A 54 -1.57 4.47 11.46
N GLU A 55 -1.69 3.24 11.97
CA GLU A 55 -0.88 2.11 11.51
C GLU A 55 -1.08 1.81 10.02
N ILE A 56 -2.33 1.83 9.54
CA ILE A 56 -2.61 1.61 8.11
C ILE A 56 -2.07 2.79 7.27
N PHE A 57 -2.18 4.03 7.74
CA PHE A 57 -1.63 5.19 7.03
C PHE A 57 -0.10 5.23 7.03
N GLU A 58 0.57 4.81 8.10
CA GLU A 58 2.03 4.66 8.12
C GLU A 58 2.48 3.61 7.10
N MET A 59 1.85 2.44 7.07
CA MET A 59 2.14 1.40 6.08
C MET A 59 1.96 1.90 4.64
N VAL A 60 0.88 2.65 4.37
CA VAL A 60 0.60 3.23 3.05
C VAL A 60 1.63 4.30 2.71
N SER A 61 1.93 5.22 3.63
CA SER A 61 2.92 6.28 3.43
C SER A 61 4.30 5.70 3.10
N ASP A 62 4.73 4.70 3.85
CA ASP A 62 6.04 4.09 3.65
C ASP A 62 6.11 3.30 2.35
N ALA A 63 5.06 2.56 1.98
CA ALA A 63 5.00 1.88 0.70
C ALA A 63 5.06 2.85 -0.48
N LEU A 64 4.34 3.98 -0.41
CA LEU A 64 4.38 5.03 -1.43
C LEU A 64 5.78 5.67 -1.51
N LYS A 65 6.42 5.97 -0.37
CA LYS A 65 7.81 6.46 -0.32
C LYS A 65 8.81 5.48 -0.91
N ALA A 66 8.57 4.17 -0.75
CA ALA A 66 9.37 3.11 -1.35
C ALA A 66 9.12 2.93 -2.87
N GLY A 67 8.17 3.65 -3.45
CA GLY A 67 7.87 3.64 -4.88
C GLY A 67 6.67 2.77 -5.28
N ALA A 68 5.81 2.36 -4.33
CA ALA A 68 4.53 1.75 -4.69
C ALA A 68 3.71 2.70 -5.57
N ALA A 69 3.06 2.16 -6.59
CA ALA A 69 2.19 2.92 -7.49
C ALA A 69 0.77 3.14 -6.92
N GLY A 70 0.47 2.57 -5.75
CA GLY A 70 -0.83 2.69 -5.11
C GLY A 70 -1.14 1.56 -4.13
N VAL A 71 -2.43 1.40 -3.82
CA VAL A 71 -2.92 0.48 -2.79
C VAL A 71 -4.13 -0.32 -3.26
N SER A 72 -4.30 -1.53 -2.71
CA SER A 72 -5.47 -2.38 -2.85
C SER A 72 -5.92 -2.86 -1.48
N ILE A 73 -6.64 -1.97 -0.78
CA ILE A 73 -7.05 -2.12 0.62
C ILE A 73 -8.47 -2.69 0.70
N GLY A 74 -8.63 -3.77 1.48
CA GLY A 74 -9.92 -4.42 1.74
C GLY A 74 -10.41 -4.14 3.16
N ARG A 75 -10.09 -5.04 4.10
CA ARG A 75 -10.62 -5.04 5.48
C ARG A 75 -10.46 -3.70 6.20
N ASN A 76 -9.29 -3.06 6.08
CA ASN A 76 -9.05 -1.74 6.68
C ASN A 76 -9.97 -0.64 6.15
N ALA A 77 -10.58 -0.80 4.97
CA ALA A 77 -11.60 0.11 4.45
C ALA A 77 -13.01 -0.33 4.86
N PHE A 78 -13.47 -1.52 4.43
CA PHE A 78 -14.88 -1.90 4.59
C PHE A 78 -15.27 -2.29 6.03
N GLN A 79 -14.31 -2.62 6.90
CA GLN A 79 -14.55 -2.90 8.33
C GLN A 79 -14.28 -1.67 9.23
N HIS A 80 -13.97 -0.52 8.64
CA HIS A 80 -13.83 0.73 9.38
C HIS A 80 -15.20 1.28 9.79
N LYS A 81 -15.27 2.06 10.88
CA LYS A 81 -16.52 2.69 11.36
C LYS A 81 -17.11 3.68 10.35
N ASN A 82 -16.24 4.31 9.55
CA ASN A 82 -16.58 5.26 8.49
C ASN A 82 -15.88 4.82 7.18
N PRO A 83 -16.41 3.82 6.44
CA PRO A 83 -15.73 3.26 5.26
C PRO A 83 -15.48 4.27 4.13
N ASP A 84 -16.44 5.17 3.90
CA ASP A 84 -16.36 6.23 2.90
C ASP A 84 -15.23 7.22 3.20
N LYS A 85 -15.11 7.67 4.46
CA LYS A 85 -14.02 8.55 4.91
C LYS A 85 -12.66 7.86 4.80
N MET A 86 -12.59 6.58 5.15
CA MET A 86 -11.36 5.79 5.04
C MET A 86 -10.88 5.66 3.60
N VAL A 87 -11.80 5.32 2.67
CA VAL A 87 -11.47 5.26 1.23
C VAL A 87 -11.04 6.64 0.72
N ARG A 88 -11.72 7.72 1.14
CA ARG A 88 -11.33 9.09 0.78
C ARG A 88 -9.93 9.45 1.27
N ALA A 89 -9.59 9.13 2.52
CA ALA A 89 -8.26 9.39 3.08
C ALA A 89 -7.18 8.65 2.28
N LEU A 90 -7.35 7.35 2.04
CA LEU A 90 -6.42 6.53 1.26
C LEU A 90 -6.26 7.06 -0.18
N SER A 91 -7.37 7.48 -0.81
CA SER A 91 -7.34 8.09 -2.15
C SER A 91 -6.51 9.37 -2.18
N ARG A 92 -6.66 10.25 -1.18
CA ARG A 92 -5.86 11.48 -1.08
C ARG A 92 -4.38 11.17 -0.87
N MET A 93 -4.04 10.17 -0.05
CA MET A 93 -2.64 9.77 0.13
C MET A 93 -1.99 9.32 -1.18
N VAL A 94 -2.71 8.53 -2.00
CA VAL A 94 -2.18 8.01 -3.27
C VAL A 94 -2.12 9.08 -4.36
N HIS A 95 -3.12 9.96 -4.44
CA HIS A 95 -3.29 10.85 -5.60
C HIS A 95 -2.92 12.32 -5.34
N GLU A 96 -2.93 12.76 -4.08
CA GLU A 96 -2.67 14.15 -3.68
C GLU A 96 -1.40 14.28 -2.83
N ASN A 97 -0.71 13.16 -2.50
CA ASN A 97 0.49 13.12 -1.64
C ASN A 97 0.29 13.79 -0.27
N VAL A 98 -0.92 13.72 0.28
CA VAL A 98 -1.20 14.25 1.62
C VAL A 98 -0.44 13.45 2.68
N ASP A 99 -0.06 14.10 3.76
CA ASP A 99 0.61 13.44 4.87
C ASP A 99 -0.37 12.67 5.77
N ILE A 100 0.17 12.01 6.81
CA ILE A 100 -0.60 11.18 7.73
C ILE A 100 -1.57 12.03 8.57
N GLU A 101 -1.18 13.25 8.97
CA GLU A 101 -2.02 14.12 9.78
C GLU A 101 -3.22 14.62 8.97
N GLU A 102 -2.97 15.01 7.72
CA GLU A 102 -4.01 15.38 6.76
C GLU A 102 -4.94 14.19 6.47
N ALA A 103 -4.42 12.98 6.29
CA ALA A 103 -5.23 11.77 6.09
C ALA A 103 -6.11 11.46 7.31
N LEU A 104 -5.57 11.58 8.53
CA LEU A 104 -6.33 11.42 9.78
C LEU A 104 -7.43 12.48 9.91
N SER A 105 -7.18 13.72 9.47
CA SER A 105 -8.18 14.79 9.53
C SER A 105 -9.45 14.46 8.73
N VAL A 106 -9.34 13.66 7.66
CA VAL A 106 -10.49 13.22 6.84
C VAL A 106 -11.43 12.29 7.62
N LEU A 107 -10.92 11.59 8.64
CA LEU A 107 -11.71 10.64 9.44
C LEU A 107 -12.59 11.33 10.50
N ASN A 108 -12.25 12.55 10.88
CA ASN A 108 -12.99 13.37 11.85
C ASN A 108 -14.30 13.90 11.27
#